data_AF-A0A7S2IX93-F1
#
_entry.id   AF-A0A7S2IX93-F1
#
_cell.length_a   1.000
_cell.length_b   1.000
_cell.length_c   1.000
_cell.angle_alpha   90.00
_cell.angle_beta   90.00
_cell.angle_gamma   90.00
#
_symmetry.space_group_name_H-M   'P 1'
#
loop_
_entity.id
_entity.type
_entity.pdbx_description
1 polymer ?
#
loop_
_entity_poly.entity_id
_entity_poly.type
_entity_poly.pdbx_seq_one_letter_code
_entity_poly.pdbx_strand_id
1 'polypeptide(L)'
;MCVGLLGRCGVAQSASVLEQYHWRFVGPDEGAQIQFATASADIVWRGSFQGWTDTRPTEMMSVSKSITAFAVMRTMQLRPADWHPDKLVNEFTVGAWSAFSNLALSGSSKKFNVTIGQLLMHTSGLPAIMTAVDLDAVRRQGLCFEPGKGWSYSIGHRLLGWLLRDYWQKSSVQAAFEELVYKPLGMSSTNFANWFTKFFFLAEAGDGGITSTAA
;
A
#
# COMPACT_ATOMS: atom_id res chain seq x y z
N MET A 1 12.67 2.10 -46.33
CA MET A 1 13.78 3.07 -46.44
C MET A 1 13.74 3.95 -45.20
N CYS A 2 14.68 3.77 -44.28
CA CYS A 2 14.92 4.71 -43.18
C CYS A 2 16.36 5.19 -43.30
N VAL A 3 16.52 6.49 -43.47
CA VAL A 3 17.80 7.19 -43.65
C VAL A 3 18.47 7.33 -42.29
N GLY A 4 19.70 6.86 -42.19
CA GLY A 4 20.52 6.96 -40.98
C GLY A 4 21.12 8.35 -40.82
N LEU A 5 20.89 8.96 -39.66
CA LEU A 5 21.64 10.11 -39.16
C LEU A 5 22.62 9.62 -38.09
N LEU A 6 23.91 9.58 -38.44
CA LEU A 6 25.00 9.31 -37.51
C LEU A 6 25.37 10.60 -36.77
N GLY A 7 24.74 10.81 -35.61
CA GLY A 7 25.16 11.81 -34.63
C GLY A 7 26.16 11.20 -33.65
N ARG A 8 27.35 11.82 -33.51
CA ARG A 8 28.33 11.48 -32.47
C ARG A 8 27.75 11.82 -31.10
N CYS A 9 27.42 10.82 -30.29
CA CYS A 9 27.15 11.00 -28.85
C CYS A 9 28.46 11.33 -28.13
N GLY A 10 28.60 12.57 -27.66
CA GLY A 10 29.50 12.88 -26.56
C GLY A 10 28.96 12.25 -25.30
N VAL A 11 29.78 11.47 -24.60
CA VAL A 11 29.45 10.93 -23.28
C VAL A 11 29.48 12.09 -22.30
N ALA A 12 28.33 12.72 -22.06
CA ALA A 12 28.16 13.59 -20.91
C ALA A 12 28.24 12.69 -19.66
N GLN A 13 29.25 12.90 -18.82
CA GLN A 13 29.27 12.36 -17.47
C GLN A 13 28.01 12.88 -16.77
N SER A 14 27.00 12.03 -16.59
CA SER A 14 25.87 12.32 -15.73
C SER A 14 26.40 12.28 -14.29
N ALA A 15 26.84 13.43 -13.78
CA ALA A 15 26.98 13.62 -12.35
C ALA A 15 25.62 13.28 -11.73
N SER A 16 25.59 12.31 -10.83
CA SER A 16 24.40 11.90 -10.12
C SER A 16 23.86 13.10 -9.34
N VAL A 17 22.75 13.66 -9.80
CA VAL A 17 21.95 14.64 -9.05
C VAL A 17 21.24 13.87 -7.94
N LEU A 18 21.99 13.46 -6.93
CA LEU A 18 21.43 13.15 -5.61
C LEU A 18 21.43 14.48 -4.86
N GLU A 19 20.36 15.24 -5.08
CA GLU A 19 20.02 16.43 -4.31
C GLU A 19 20.09 16.10 -2.82
N GLN A 20 20.87 16.88 -2.07
CA GLN A 20 20.96 16.76 -0.63
C GLN A 20 19.69 17.37 -0.01
N TYR A 21 18.69 16.53 0.24
CA TYR A 21 17.52 16.91 1.00
C TYR A 21 17.85 16.89 2.50
N HIS A 22 17.94 18.08 3.10
CA HIS A 22 17.99 18.20 4.56
C HIS A 22 16.61 18.58 5.06
N TRP A 23 15.95 17.67 5.78
CA TRP A 23 14.77 17.97 6.57
C TRP A 23 15.15 17.97 8.05
N ARG A 24 14.65 18.97 8.78
CA ARG A 24 14.75 19.04 10.24
C ARG A 24 13.36 19.39 10.76
N PHE A 25 12.78 18.52 11.59
CA PHE A 25 11.66 18.92 12.43
C PHE A 25 12.22 19.77 13.56
N VAL A 26 11.77 21.02 13.63
CA VAL A 26 12.30 21.99 14.60
C VAL A 26 11.49 21.97 15.90
N GLY A 27 10.23 21.53 15.83
CA GLY A 27 9.35 21.26 16.97
C GLY A 27 7.91 20.98 16.49
N PRO A 28 7.01 20.50 17.36
CA PRO A 28 5.62 20.23 17.01
C PRO A 28 4.89 21.49 16.50
N ASP A 29 5.27 22.68 16.99
CA ASP A 29 4.63 23.94 16.63
C ASP A 29 5.21 24.59 15.36
N GLU A 30 6.45 24.25 14.99
CA GLU A 30 7.18 24.87 13.89
C GLU A 30 7.09 24.10 12.57
N GLY A 31 6.50 22.90 12.60
CA GLY A 31 6.27 22.03 11.44
C GLY A 31 7.56 21.62 10.71
N ALA A 32 7.54 21.69 9.37
CA ALA A 32 8.64 21.24 8.53
C ALA A 32 9.33 22.42 7.85
N GLN A 33 10.65 22.52 8.01
CA GLN A 33 11.47 23.40 7.18
C GLN A 33 11.96 22.63 5.95
N ILE A 34 11.70 23.19 4.77
CA ILE A 34 12.16 22.65 3.50
C ILE A 34 13.16 23.64 2.89
N GLN A 35 14.32 23.13 2.51
CA GLN A 35 15.37 23.88 1.83
C GLN A 35 15.74 23.18 0.54
N PHE A 36 15.74 23.92 -0.57
CA PHE A 36 16.32 23.48 -1.84
C PHE A 36 17.66 24.20 -2.01
N ALA A 37 18.69 23.45 -2.36
CA ALA A 37 20.02 23.97 -2.63
C ALA A 37 20.56 23.42 -3.96
N THR A 38 21.43 24.18 -4.61
CA THR A 38 22.18 23.72 -5.78
C THR A 38 23.18 22.62 -5.38
N ALA A 39 23.79 21.99 -6.39
CA ALA A 39 24.91 21.06 -6.16
C ALA A 39 26.12 21.72 -5.48
N SER A 40 26.27 23.04 -5.58
CA SER A 40 27.28 23.84 -4.86
C SER A 40 26.85 24.25 -3.45
N ALA A 41 25.72 23.71 -2.96
CA ALA A 41 25.10 24.03 -1.67
C ALA A 41 24.56 25.47 -1.55
N ASP A 42 24.40 26.19 -2.66
CA ASP A 42 23.76 27.51 -2.66
C ASP A 42 22.26 27.34 -2.46
N ILE A 43 21.70 28.00 -1.45
CA ILE A 43 20.28 27.92 -1.15
C ILE A 43 19.49 28.68 -2.22
N VAL A 44 18.67 27.97 -2.98
CA VAL A 44 17.80 28.57 -4.01
C VAL A 44 16.41 28.86 -3.48
N TRP A 45 15.97 28.14 -2.44
CA TRP A 45 14.71 28.38 -1.77
C TRP A 45 14.72 27.81 -0.37
N ARG A 46 14.06 28.53 0.57
CA ARG A 46 13.80 28.07 1.93
C ARG A 46 12.38 28.46 2.30
N GLY A 47 11.63 27.51 2.83
CA GLY A 47 10.30 27.75 3.38
C GLY A 47 10.05 26.90 4.61
N SER A 48 9.06 27.30 5.38
CA SER A 48 8.53 26.53 6.50
C SER A 48 7.06 26.28 6.29
N PHE A 49 6.64 25.05 6.53
CA PHE A 49 5.25 24.71 6.74
C PHE A 49 5.04 24.73 8.24
N GLN A 50 4.11 25.56 8.71
CA GLN A 50 3.66 25.44 10.10
C GLN A 50 3.12 24.03 10.32
N GLY A 51 3.32 23.48 11.52
CA GLY A 51 2.73 22.18 11.88
C GLY A 51 1.24 22.23 11.58
N TRP A 52 0.69 21.15 11.00
CA TRP A 52 -0.74 21.06 10.79
C TRP A 52 -1.42 20.99 12.16
N THR A 53 -1.88 22.14 12.67
CA THR A 53 -2.51 22.25 13.99
C THR A 53 -3.96 21.80 14.00
N ASP A 54 -4.55 21.56 12.83
CA ASP A 54 -5.91 21.09 12.70
C ASP A 54 -6.01 19.60 13.06
N THR A 55 -6.53 19.35 14.25
CA THR A 55 -6.73 18.01 14.81
C THR A 55 -7.95 17.29 14.24
N ARG A 56 -8.65 17.86 13.24
CA ARG A 56 -9.75 17.16 12.59
C ARG A 56 -9.22 15.90 11.89
N PRO A 57 -9.84 14.73 12.13
CA PRO A 57 -9.46 13.52 11.43
C PRO A 57 -9.58 13.72 9.91
N THR A 58 -8.48 13.52 9.20
CA THR A 58 -8.42 13.62 7.75
C THR A 58 -8.49 12.23 7.16
N GLU A 59 -9.36 12.06 6.17
CA GLU A 59 -9.53 10.80 5.47
C GLU A 59 -8.43 10.59 4.44
N MET A 60 -7.63 9.54 4.64
CA MET A 60 -6.46 9.22 3.82
C MET A 60 -6.83 8.50 2.51
N MET A 61 -8.08 8.05 2.35
CA MET A 61 -8.55 7.37 1.15
C MET A 61 -7.57 6.27 0.71
N SER A 62 -7.11 6.27 -0.55
CA SER A 62 -6.18 5.29 -1.10
C SER A 62 -4.76 5.40 -0.58
N VAL A 63 -4.38 6.50 0.11
CA VAL A 63 -3.07 6.59 0.80
C VAL A 63 -2.95 5.55 1.91
N SER A 64 -4.08 5.05 2.44
CA SER A 64 -4.12 3.91 3.35
C SER A 64 -3.39 2.66 2.82
N LYS A 65 -3.26 2.50 1.50
CA LYS A 65 -2.54 1.38 0.89
C LYS A 65 -1.06 1.38 1.23
N SER A 66 -0.43 2.54 1.38
CA SER A 66 0.95 2.64 1.85
C SER A 66 1.10 2.15 3.29
N ILE A 67 0.11 2.41 4.14
CA ILE A 67 0.08 1.91 5.53
C ILE A 67 -0.10 0.39 5.53
N THR A 68 -1.02 -0.13 4.71
CA THR A 68 -1.19 -1.59 4.54
C THR A 68 0.08 -2.25 4.02
N ALA A 69 0.72 -1.69 3.00
CA ALA A 69 1.99 -2.21 2.47
C ALA A 69 3.08 -2.20 3.56
N PHE A 70 3.15 -1.15 4.38
CA PHE A 70 4.06 -1.09 5.51
C PHE A 70 3.76 -2.17 6.56
N ALA A 71 2.49 -2.42 6.90
CA ALA A 71 2.11 -3.50 7.81
C ALA A 71 2.50 -4.90 7.28
N VAL A 72 2.36 -5.11 5.97
CA VAL A 72 2.81 -6.34 5.29
C VAL A 72 4.34 -6.47 5.37
N MET A 73 5.10 -5.42 5.05
CA MET A 73 6.56 -5.43 5.14
C MET A 73 7.03 -5.65 6.59
N ARG A 74 6.36 -5.04 7.57
CA ARG A 74 6.63 -5.30 8.99
C ARG A 74 6.38 -6.75 9.37
N THR A 75 5.33 -7.36 8.83
CA THR A 75 5.06 -8.79 9.05
C THR A 75 6.12 -9.67 8.39
N MET A 76 6.56 -9.35 7.17
CA MET A 76 7.69 -10.05 6.50
C MET A 76 8.97 -9.96 7.36
N GLN A 77 9.24 -8.81 7.97
CA GLN A 77 10.38 -8.65 8.88
C GLN A 77 10.25 -9.52 10.15
N LEU A 78 9.04 -9.59 10.74
CA LEU A 78 8.81 -10.33 11.99
C LEU A 78 8.64 -11.83 11.78
N ARG A 79 8.23 -12.26 10.59
CA ARG A 79 7.86 -13.65 10.23
C ARG A 79 8.35 -14.01 8.82
N PRO A 80 9.66 -13.93 8.53
CA PRO A 80 10.18 -14.08 7.17
C PRO A 80 9.98 -15.47 6.56
N ALA A 81 9.84 -16.51 7.38
CA ALA A 81 9.55 -17.87 6.91
C ALA A 81 8.12 -18.02 6.36
N ASP A 82 7.18 -17.25 6.91
CA ASP A 82 5.75 -17.35 6.57
C ASP A 82 5.32 -16.27 5.59
N TRP A 83 5.95 -15.09 5.67
CA TRP A 83 5.61 -13.90 4.89
C TRP A 83 6.79 -13.47 4.01
N HIS A 84 6.62 -13.67 2.71
CA HIS A 84 7.54 -13.20 1.66
C HIS A 84 6.75 -12.91 0.36
N PRO A 85 7.28 -12.09 -0.58
CA PRO A 85 6.53 -11.67 -1.76
C PRO A 85 6.02 -12.82 -2.65
N ASP A 86 6.76 -13.92 -2.73
CA ASP A 86 6.39 -15.08 -3.54
C ASP A 86 5.42 -16.04 -2.84
N LYS A 87 5.08 -15.79 -1.57
CA LYS A 87 4.18 -16.65 -0.81
C LYS A 87 2.80 -16.64 -1.45
N LEU A 88 2.28 -17.82 -1.77
CA LEU A 88 0.92 -17.96 -2.27
C LEU A 88 -0.08 -17.71 -1.15
N VAL A 89 -1.11 -16.91 -1.46
CA VAL A 89 -2.14 -16.52 -0.48
C VAL A 89 -2.91 -17.73 0.03
N ASN A 90 -3.10 -18.76 -0.79
CA ASN A 90 -3.81 -19.98 -0.39
C ASN A 90 -2.97 -20.97 0.43
N GLU A 91 -1.70 -20.68 0.68
CA GLU A 91 -0.87 -21.50 1.58
C GLU A 91 -1.00 -21.09 3.04
N PHE A 92 -1.67 -19.97 3.32
CA PHE A 92 -2.01 -19.58 4.68
C PHE A 92 -3.11 -20.50 5.21
N THR A 93 -2.83 -21.22 6.29
CA THR A 93 -3.75 -22.18 6.91
C THR A 93 -4.70 -21.54 7.92
N VAL A 94 -4.56 -20.22 8.15
CA VAL A 94 -5.45 -19.44 9.01
C VAL A 94 -6.75 -19.12 8.27
N GLY A 95 -7.86 -19.02 9.01
CA GLY A 95 -9.16 -18.63 8.48
C GLY A 95 -9.61 -19.46 7.27
N ALA A 96 -10.15 -18.80 6.24
CA ALA A 96 -10.62 -19.44 5.01
C ALA A 96 -9.63 -19.30 3.84
N TRP A 97 -8.37 -18.94 4.10
CA TRP A 97 -7.40 -18.58 3.07
C TRP A 97 -7.01 -19.75 2.16
N SER A 98 -7.01 -20.99 2.67
CA SER A 98 -6.78 -22.18 1.84
C SER A 98 -7.81 -22.36 0.72
N ALA A 99 -9.05 -21.89 0.91
CA ALA A 99 -10.10 -21.90 -0.10
C ALA A 99 -9.94 -20.79 -1.15
N PHE A 100 -9.07 -19.80 -0.91
CA PHE A 100 -8.73 -18.73 -1.85
C PHE A 100 -7.72 -19.20 -2.92
N SER A 101 -8.00 -20.35 -3.53
CA SER A 101 -7.15 -21.00 -4.53
C SER A 101 -7.89 -21.15 -5.87
N ASN A 102 -7.13 -21.42 -6.93
CA ASN A 102 -7.65 -21.75 -8.25
C ASN A 102 -8.65 -20.72 -8.79
N LEU A 103 -8.30 -19.44 -8.67
CA LEU A 103 -9.11 -18.32 -9.13
C LEU A 103 -9.25 -18.38 -10.66
N ALA A 104 -10.48 -18.38 -11.15
CA ALA A 104 -10.77 -18.49 -12.57
C ALA A 104 -10.41 -17.20 -13.31
N LEU A 105 -9.73 -17.29 -14.44
CA LEU A 105 -9.56 -16.17 -15.37
C LEU A 105 -10.86 -15.97 -16.16
N SER A 106 -11.39 -14.74 -16.17
CA SER A 106 -12.64 -14.41 -16.85
C SER A 106 -12.58 -14.78 -18.34
N GLY A 107 -13.61 -15.47 -18.83
CA GLY A 107 -13.67 -15.95 -20.21
C GLY A 107 -12.70 -17.11 -20.53
N SER A 108 -12.11 -17.76 -19.52
CA SER A 108 -11.13 -18.84 -19.71
C SER A 108 -11.40 -20.03 -18.77
N SER A 109 -10.88 -21.21 -19.14
CA SER A 109 -10.80 -22.37 -18.25
C SER A 109 -9.55 -22.37 -17.36
N LYS A 110 -8.60 -21.46 -17.61
CA LYS A 110 -7.38 -21.33 -16.82
C LYS A 110 -7.70 -20.85 -15.40
N LYS A 111 -6.94 -21.37 -14.43
CA LYS A 111 -7.04 -21.03 -13.01
C LYS A 111 -5.67 -20.69 -12.47
N PHE A 112 -5.61 -19.72 -11.56
CA PHE A 112 -4.36 -19.24 -10.98
C PHE A 112 -4.48 -19.05 -9.48
N ASN A 113 -3.34 -19.16 -8.80
CA ASN A 113 -3.17 -18.68 -7.43
C ASN A 113 -2.45 -17.34 -7.48
N VAL A 114 -2.62 -16.53 -6.42
CA VAL A 114 -2.01 -15.21 -6.32
C VAL A 114 -1.02 -15.16 -5.17
N THR A 115 0.06 -14.40 -5.34
CA THR A 115 1.08 -14.20 -4.30
C THR A 115 0.84 -12.91 -3.52
N ILE A 116 1.47 -12.78 -2.34
CA ILE A 116 1.50 -11.53 -1.55
C ILE A 116 2.03 -10.36 -2.40
N GLY A 117 3.13 -10.57 -3.12
CA GLY A 117 3.75 -9.55 -3.96
C GLY A 117 2.82 -9.07 -5.07
N GLN A 118 2.03 -9.98 -5.66
CA GLN A 118 1.05 -9.61 -6.69
C GLN A 118 -0.11 -8.78 -6.13
N LEU A 119 -0.55 -9.05 -4.89
CA LEU A 119 -1.53 -8.22 -4.20
C LEU A 119 -0.98 -6.82 -3.88
N LEU A 120 0.27 -6.73 -3.41
CA LEU A 120 0.96 -5.47 -3.11
C LEU A 120 1.14 -4.60 -4.36
N MET A 121 1.53 -5.21 -5.48
CA MET A 121 1.90 -4.48 -6.69
C MET A 121 0.75 -4.25 -7.67
N HIS A 122 -0.48 -4.63 -7.32
CA HIS A 122 -1.63 -4.52 -8.23
C HIS A 122 -1.46 -5.33 -9.54
N THR A 123 -0.75 -6.46 -9.45
CA THR A 123 -0.50 -7.37 -10.59
C THR A 123 -1.18 -8.72 -10.45
N SER A 124 -2.09 -8.87 -9.46
CA SER A 124 -2.80 -10.12 -9.19
C SER A 124 -3.88 -10.49 -10.20
N GLY A 125 -4.31 -9.56 -11.05
CA GLY A 125 -5.46 -9.76 -11.93
C GLY A 125 -6.81 -9.59 -11.23
N LEU A 126 -6.86 -9.34 -9.92
CA LEU A 126 -8.12 -9.12 -9.21
C LEU A 126 -8.78 -7.80 -9.64
N PRO A 127 -10.11 -7.74 -9.76
CA PRO A 127 -10.83 -6.52 -10.09
C PRO A 127 -10.86 -5.51 -8.93
N ALA A 128 -11.09 -4.23 -9.24
CA ALA A 128 -11.31 -3.15 -8.27
C ALA A 128 -12.76 -3.18 -7.73
N ILE A 129 -13.11 -4.23 -6.98
CA ILE A 129 -14.48 -4.39 -6.46
C ILE A 129 -14.57 -3.87 -5.05
N MET A 130 -15.01 -2.62 -4.92
CA MET A 130 -15.06 -1.97 -3.62
C MET A 130 -16.20 -2.51 -2.73
N THR A 131 -17.17 -3.24 -3.29
CA THR A 131 -18.34 -3.79 -2.60
C THR A 131 -18.14 -5.21 -2.08
N ALA A 132 -17.00 -5.85 -2.31
CA ALA A 132 -16.77 -7.21 -1.80
C ALA A 132 -16.54 -7.18 -0.28
N VAL A 133 -17.34 -7.97 0.43
CA VAL A 133 -17.41 -7.99 1.89
C VAL A 133 -16.68 -9.17 2.52
N ASP A 134 -16.37 -10.20 1.72
CA ASP A 134 -15.69 -11.42 2.15
C ASP A 134 -14.83 -12.03 1.03
N LEU A 135 -14.05 -13.07 1.37
CA LEU A 135 -13.16 -13.77 0.44
C LEU A 135 -13.91 -14.48 -0.69
N ASP A 136 -15.10 -14.99 -0.40
CA ASP A 136 -15.90 -15.74 -1.36
C ASP A 136 -16.50 -14.83 -2.44
N ALA A 137 -16.90 -13.61 -2.06
CA ALA A 137 -17.32 -12.56 -2.98
C ALA A 137 -16.20 -12.19 -3.95
N VAL A 138 -14.96 -12.09 -3.47
CA VAL A 138 -13.80 -11.85 -4.33
C VAL A 138 -13.52 -13.04 -5.23
N ARG A 139 -13.55 -14.26 -4.69
CA ARG A 139 -13.29 -15.50 -5.44
C ARG A 139 -14.26 -15.70 -6.62
N ARG A 140 -15.54 -15.40 -6.42
CA ARG A 140 -16.59 -15.55 -7.47
C ARG A 140 -16.39 -14.62 -8.67
N GLN A 141 -15.66 -13.52 -8.49
CA GLN A 141 -15.47 -12.51 -9.54
C GLN A 141 -14.37 -12.93 -10.53
N GLY A 142 -13.45 -13.78 -10.09
CA GLY A 142 -12.33 -14.25 -10.91
C GLY A 142 -11.30 -13.16 -11.18
N LEU A 143 -10.40 -13.47 -12.12
CA LEU A 143 -9.30 -12.61 -12.54
C LEU A 143 -9.61 -11.96 -13.89
N CYS A 144 -9.19 -10.72 -14.07
CA CYS A 144 -9.26 -9.99 -15.33
C CYS A 144 -8.08 -10.34 -16.26
N PHE A 145 -6.94 -10.77 -15.71
CA PHE A 145 -5.74 -11.16 -16.45
C PHE A 145 -4.91 -12.16 -15.63
N GLU A 146 -3.96 -12.84 -16.27
CA GLU A 146 -3.06 -13.79 -15.60
C GLU A 146 -2.16 -13.06 -14.58
N PRO A 147 -2.04 -13.55 -13.32
CA PRO A 147 -1.23 -12.88 -12.30
C PRO A 147 0.23 -12.66 -12.75
N GLY A 148 0.73 -11.43 -12.55
CA GLY A 148 2.07 -11.00 -12.95
C GLY A 148 2.21 -10.63 -14.43
N LYS A 149 1.16 -10.77 -15.26
CA LYS A 149 1.19 -10.44 -16.70
C LYS A 149 0.54 -9.09 -17.04
N GLY A 150 0.00 -8.39 -16.05
CA GLY A 150 -0.62 -7.09 -16.23
C GLY A 150 -0.63 -6.30 -14.93
N TRP A 151 -1.18 -5.09 -15.01
CA TRP A 151 -1.38 -4.21 -13.87
C TRP A 151 -2.78 -3.62 -13.91
N SER A 152 -3.48 -3.66 -12.78
CA SER A 152 -4.73 -2.95 -12.57
C SER A 152 -4.88 -2.66 -11.11
N TYR A 153 -5.30 -1.43 -10.79
CA TYR A 153 -5.78 -1.12 -9.46
C TYR A 153 -6.86 -2.15 -9.06
N SER A 154 -6.81 -2.63 -7.82
CA SER A 154 -7.52 -3.85 -7.41
C SER A 154 -7.83 -3.84 -5.91
N ILE A 155 -8.70 -4.77 -5.48
CA ILE A 155 -9.00 -5.02 -4.07
C ILE A 155 -7.82 -5.62 -3.26
N GLY A 156 -6.67 -5.91 -3.88
CA GLY A 156 -5.57 -6.65 -3.24
C GLY A 156 -5.12 -6.14 -1.87
N HIS A 157 -5.09 -4.83 -1.64
CA HIS A 157 -4.72 -4.28 -0.33
C HIS A 157 -5.75 -4.55 0.78
N ARG A 158 -7.04 -4.64 0.44
CA ARG A 158 -8.08 -5.05 1.39
C ARG A 158 -7.88 -6.50 1.82
N LEU A 159 -7.59 -7.38 0.84
CA LEU A 159 -7.27 -8.78 1.13
C LEU A 159 -6.06 -8.91 2.05
N LEU A 160 -5.01 -8.11 1.81
CA LEU A 160 -3.84 -8.08 2.69
C LEU A 160 -4.21 -7.64 4.11
N GLY A 161 -5.11 -6.66 4.28
CA GLY A 161 -5.62 -6.27 5.59
C GLY A 161 -6.35 -7.41 6.33
N TRP A 162 -7.23 -8.13 5.63
CA TRP A 162 -7.91 -9.32 6.19
C TRP A 162 -6.93 -10.44 6.54
N LEU A 163 -5.95 -10.69 5.67
CA LEU A 163 -4.95 -11.73 5.88
C LEU A 163 -4.09 -11.43 7.10
N LEU A 164 -3.68 -10.16 7.28
CA LEU A 164 -2.97 -9.72 8.48
C LEU A 164 -3.79 -9.92 9.75
N ARG A 165 -5.09 -9.54 9.73
CA ARG A 165 -5.99 -9.79 10.87
C ARG A 165 -6.00 -11.27 11.24
N ASP A 166 -6.24 -12.13 10.27
CA ASP A 166 -6.42 -13.57 10.50
C ASP A 166 -5.11 -14.22 10.94
N TYR A 167 -3.99 -13.88 10.29
CA TYR A 167 -2.67 -14.42 10.61
C TYR A 167 -2.21 -14.04 12.02
N TRP A 168 -2.43 -12.79 12.43
CA TRP A 168 -2.10 -12.32 13.77
C TRP A 168 -3.20 -12.58 14.81
N GLN A 169 -4.25 -13.32 14.44
CA GLN A 169 -5.37 -13.71 15.31
C GLN A 169 -6.02 -12.52 16.03
N LYS A 170 -6.21 -11.42 15.29
CA LYS A 170 -6.83 -10.20 15.84
C LYS A 170 -8.32 -10.18 15.59
N SER A 171 -9.04 -9.51 16.48
CA SER A 171 -10.51 -9.36 16.38
C SER A 171 -10.95 -8.47 15.22
N SER A 172 -10.06 -7.63 14.68
CA SER A 172 -10.34 -6.73 13.56
C SER A 172 -9.06 -6.35 12.81
N VAL A 173 -9.19 -5.82 11.59
CA VAL A 173 -8.07 -5.25 10.83
C VAL A 173 -7.48 -4.04 11.57
N GLN A 174 -8.32 -3.21 12.22
CA GLN A 174 -7.85 -2.12 13.07
C GLN A 174 -6.89 -2.64 14.16
N ALA A 175 -7.27 -3.69 14.88
CA ALA A 175 -6.44 -4.27 15.93
C ALA A 175 -5.10 -4.84 15.39
N ALA A 176 -5.09 -5.38 14.17
CA ALA A 176 -3.83 -5.79 13.52
C ALA A 176 -2.94 -4.59 13.19
N PHE A 177 -3.51 -3.51 12.65
CA PHE A 177 -2.76 -2.30 12.30
C PHE A 177 -2.28 -1.53 13.52
N GLU A 178 -3.05 -1.52 14.61
CA GLU A 178 -2.62 -0.97 15.89
C GLU A 178 -1.34 -1.63 16.41
N GLU A 179 -1.27 -2.95 16.32
CA GLU A 179 -0.10 -3.72 16.77
C GLU A 179 1.10 -3.58 15.83
N LEU A 180 0.85 -3.67 14.52
CA LEU A 180 1.92 -3.71 13.53
C LEU A 180 2.48 -2.32 13.20
N VAL A 181 1.66 -1.28 13.26
CA VAL A 181 1.99 0.05 12.75
C VAL A 181 1.74 1.15 13.76
N TYR A 182 0.50 1.31 14.25
CA TYR A 182 0.14 2.54 14.96
C TYR A 182 0.81 2.69 16.32
N LYS A 183 0.77 1.65 17.18
CA LYS A 183 1.42 1.71 18.50
C LYS A 183 2.95 1.85 18.40
N PRO A 184 3.66 1.08 17.54
CA PRO A 184 5.10 1.27 17.36
C PRO A 184 5.51 2.67 16.90
N LEU A 185 4.64 3.36 16.16
CA LEU A 185 4.90 4.70 15.62
C LEU A 185 4.27 5.84 16.43
N GLY A 186 3.62 5.54 17.56
CA GLY A 186 2.93 6.56 18.37
C GLY A 186 1.69 7.18 17.71
N MET A 187 1.11 6.53 16.71
CA MET A 187 -0.05 7.02 15.93
C MET A 187 -1.39 6.71 16.63
N SER A 188 -1.56 7.16 17.88
CA SER A 188 -2.73 6.84 18.72
C SER A 188 -4.07 7.37 18.19
N SER A 189 -4.03 8.41 17.34
CA SER A 189 -5.23 9.02 16.74
C SER A 189 -5.60 8.46 15.37
N THR A 190 -4.93 7.39 14.91
CA THR A 190 -5.17 6.79 13.60
C THR A 190 -6.14 5.60 13.70
N ASN A 191 -7.25 5.67 12.96
CA ASN A 191 -8.31 4.66 12.99
C ASN A 191 -8.92 4.48 11.60
N PHE A 192 -9.45 3.30 11.28
CA PHE A 192 -10.27 3.14 10.09
C PHE A 192 -11.58 3.94 10.18
N ALA A 193 -11.93 4.64 9.10
CA ALA A 193 -13.13 5.45 9.02
C ALA A 193 -14.39 4.57 8.99
N ASN A 194 -15.31 4.77 9.94
CA ASN A 194 -16.52 3.94 10.03
C ASN A 194 -17.62 4.37 9.04
N TRP A 195 -17.68 5.65 8.67
CA TRP A 195 -18.79 6.21 7.89
C TRP A 195 -18.61 5.97 6.37
N PHE A 196 -17.46 6.32 5.81
CA PHE A 196 -17.20 6.20 4.36
C PHE A 196 -17.15 4.74 3.91
N THR A 197 -16.46 3.88 4.68
CA THR A 197 -16.35 2.43 4.43
C THR A 197 -17.70 1.71 4.41
N LYS A 198 -18.63 2.11 5.29
CA LYS A 198 -19.96 1.49 5.35
C LYS A 198 -20.88 2.00 4.25
N PHE A 199 -20.88 3.30 3.97
CA PHE A 199 -21.84 3.89 3.04
C PHE A 199 -21.50 3.62 1.57
N PHE A 200 -20.22 3.66 1.20
CA PHE A 200 -19.81 3.48 -0.20
C PHE A 200 -19.37 2.04 -0.53
N PHE A 201 -18.88 1.29 0.45
CA PHE A 201 -18.17 0.03 0.18
C PHE A 201 -18.76 -1.20 0.86
N LEU A 202 -19.78 -1.04 1.73
CA LEU A 202 -20.37 -2.13 2.52
C LEU A 202 -19.32 -2.99 3.25
N ALA A 203 -18.14 -2.43 3.52
CA ALA A 203 -16.96 -3.20 3.86
C ALA A 203 -16.66 -3.16 5.36
N GLU A 204 -15.97 -4.18 5.87
CA GLU A 204 -15.24 -4.04 7.11
C GLU A 204 -14.13 -2.99 6.96
N ALA A 205 -13.84 -2.30 8.05
CA ALA A 205 -12.71 -1.39 8.20
C ALA A 205 -11.41 -2.08 7.74
N GLY A 206 -10.95 -1.78 6.53
CA GLY A 206 -9.71 -2.36 5.95
C GLY A 206 -9.32 -1.80 4.58
N ASP A 207 -10.14 -0.91 4.00
CA ASP A 207 -9.92 -0.25 2.70
C ASP A 207 -10.72 1.06 2.53
N GLY A 208 -11.80 1.28 3.29
CA GLY A 208 -12.64 2.46 3.10
C GLY A 208 -12.14 3.74 3.76
N GLY A 209 -10.82 3.93 3.80
CA GLY A 209 -10.20 5.12 4.37
C GLY A 209 -9.71 4.89 5.80
N ILE A 210 -8.46 5.26 6.02
CA ILE A 210 -7.93 5.51 7.36
C ILE A 210 -8.20 6.99 7.65
N THR A 211 -8.72 7.30 8.82
CA THR A 211 -8.75 8.64 9.36
C THR A 211 -7.61 8.81 10.36
N SER A 212 -6.87 9.91 10.25
CA SER A 212 -5.85 10.28 11.24
C SER A 212 -5.95 11.76 11.56
N THR A 213 -5.70 12.12 12.81
CA THR A 213 -5.36 13.50 13.16
C THR A 213 -3.86 13.69 13.01
N ALA A 214 -3.41 14.94 12.87
CA ALA A 214 -2.02 15.27 13.21
C ALA A 214 -1.80 14.90 14.69
N ALA A 215 -0.67 14.26 14.98
CA ALA A 215 -0.24 13.93 16.34
C ALA A 215 0.64 15.07 16.88
#